data_AF-A0A351Z0K6-F1
#
_entry.id   AF-A0A351Z0K6-F1
#
_cell.length_a   1.000
_cell.length_b   1.000
_cell.length_c   1.000
_cell.angle_alpha   90.00
_cell.angle_beta   90.00
_cell.angle_gamma   90.00
#
_symmetry.space_group_name_H-M   'P 1'
#
loop_
_entity.id
_entity.type
_entity.pdbx_description
1 polymer ?
#
loop_
_entity_poly.entity_id
_entity_poly.type
_entity_poly.pdbx_seq_one_letter_code
_entity_poly.pdbx_strand_id
1 'polypeptide(L)'
;MFKKHRQASSVSPWAIADVLLKNPVYVVEGEFLVNKKHETTLFRLHLEKTEVRVPDGIKTIGTNSFYELYQYNAFLASKMKPVEKIIIPASVSKINDQAFFNCNSLKEVIYEGFSKDLDVSKWAFFMCFDFHRDGREIICKDSPKPKKENSKTTNLRFDRLILIHRMIKRGGYPKLEEIVHACRYELGMGTCSESTVNRDLAILRNRFGAPIKYDAYSKGYYYTDKKFTIDFDSLDWV
;
A
#
# COMPACT_ATOMS: atom_id res chain seq x y z
N MET A 1 36.33 17.81 -50.01
CA MET A 1 36.93 17.54 -48.69
C MET A 1 35.87 17.72 -47.62
N PHE A 2 35.06 16.69 -47.33
CA PHE A 2 34.05 16.74 -46.27
C PHE A 2 34.40 15.67 -45.23
N LYS A 3 34.68 16.13 -44.00
CA LYS A 3 34.99 15.29 -42.84
C LYS A 3 33.77 14.43 -42.51
N LYS A 4 33.90 13.10 -42.58
CA LYS A 4 32.93 12.18 -41.99
C LYS A 4 32.93 12.37 -40.47
N HIS A 5 31.82 12.87 -39.93
CA HIS A 5 31.52 12.81 -38.51
C HIS A 5 31.59 11.34 -38.05
N ARG A 6 32.40 11.05 -37.02
CA ARG A 6 32.38 9.78 -36.30
C ARG A 6 30.98 9.57 -35.75
N GLN A 7 30.29 8.54 -36.22
CA GLN A 7 29.14 7.99 -35.51
C GLN A 7 29.64 7.48 -34.15
N ALA A 8 29.02 7.93 -33.08
CA ALA A 8 29.21 7.37 -31.75
C ALA A 8 28.81 5.90 -31.82
N SER A 9 29.78 5.00 -31.62
CA SER A 9 29.57 3.56 -31.58
C SER A 9 28.60 3.24 -30.45
N SER A 10 27.45 2.65 -30.79
CA SER A 10 26.55 2.04 -29.82
C SER A 10 27.31 0.98 -29.05
N VAL A 11 27.57 1.24 -27.77
CA VAL A 11 28.16 0.25 -26.85
C VAL A 11 27.18 -0.91 -26.78
N SER A 12 27.63 -2.13 -27.08
CA SER A 12 26.75 -3.30 -27.01
C SER A 12 26.22 -3.46 -25.57
N PRO A 13 24.97 -3.87 -25.37
CA PRO A 13 24.43 -4.10 -24.01
C PRO A 13 25.31 -5.07 -23.19
N TRP A 14 25.96 -6.02 -23.87
CA TRP A 14 26.89 -6.99 -23.29
C TRP A 14 28.20 -6.36 -22.80
N ALA A 15 28.70 -5.32 -23.48
CA ALA A 15 29.93 -4.64 -23.07
C ALA A 15 29.77 -3.87 -21.75
N ILE A 16 28.57 -3.40 -21.40
CA ILE A 16 28.32 -2.71 -20.12
C ILE A 16 28.26 -3.73 -18.97
N ALA A 17 27.62 -4.89 -19.18
CA ALA A 17 27.57 -5.96 -18.18
C ALA A 17 28.99 -6.50 -17.86
N ASP A 18 29.81 -6.71 -18.90
CA ASP A 18 31.20 -7.16 -18.74
C ASP A 18 32.08 -6.15 -18.00
N VAL A 19 31.85 -4.85 -18.21
CA VAL A 19 32.55 -3.77 -17.49
C VAL A 19 32.18 -3.76 -16.00
N LEU A 20 30.92 -3.98 -15.66
CA LEU A 20 30.49 -4.04 -14.26
C LEU A 20 30.98 -5.31 -13.55
N LEU A 21 31.04 -6.46 -14.24
CA LEU A 21 31.57 -7.70 -13.68
C LEU A 21 33.04 -7.61 -13.27
N LYS A 22 33.82 -6.77 -13.95
CA LYS A 22 35.25 -6.56 -13.67
C LYS A 22 35.52 -5.35 -12.78
N ASN A 23 34.48 -4.63 -12.34
CA ASN A 23 34.65 -3.43 -11.55
C ASN A 23 34.89 -3.77 -10.07
N PRO A 24 36.01 -3.34 -9.47
CA PRO A 24 36.34 -3.70 -8.08
C PRO A 24 35.49 -2.97 -7.04
N VAL A 25 34.76 -1.92 -7.42
CA VAL A 25 34.02 -1.04 -6.51
C VAL A 25 32.51 -1.20 -6.70
N TYR A 26 32.03 -1.35 -7.93
CA TYR A 26 30.60 -1.39 -8.23
C TYR A 26 30.20 -2.76 -8.77
N VAL A 27 29.09 -3.28 -8.27
CA VAL A 27 28.56 -4.58 -8.70
C VAL A 27 27.05 -4.47 -8.89
N VAL A 28 26.50 -5.32 -9.74
CA VAL A 28 25.05 -5.59 -9.72
C VAL A 28 24.81 -6.74 -8.75
N GLU A 29 24.04 -6.48 -7.69
CA GLU A 29 23.64 -7.47 -6.69
C GLU A 29 22.12 -7.51 -6.58
N GLY A 30 21.55 -8.63 -7.04
CA GLY A 30 20.10 -8.75 -7.21
C GLY A 30 19.54 -7.63 -8.08
N GLU A 31 18.68 -6.82 -7.48
CA GLU A 31 17.96 -5.75 -8.18
C GLU A 31 18.70 -4.41 -8.22
N PHE A 32 19.92 -4.32 -7.68
CA PHE A 32 20.61 -3.06 -7.42
C PHE A 32 22.00 -2.98 -8.02
N LEU A 33 22.37 -1.78 -8.49
CA LEU A 33 23.77 -1.37 -8.54
C LEU A 33 24.21 -0.99 -7.12
N VAL A 34 25.28 -1.63 -6.66
CA VAL A 34 25.82 -1.50 -5.30
C VAL A 34 27.26 -1.00 -5.36
N ASN A 35 27.62 -0.10 -4.45
CA ASN A 35 29.01 0.22 -4.14
C ASN A 35 29.51 -0.75 -3.05
N LYS A 36 30.31 -1.76 -3.41
CA LYS A 36 30.84 -2.77 -2.49
C LYS A 36 31.76 -2.17 -1.43
N LYS A 37 32.54 -1.15 -1.79
CA LYS A 37 33.49 -0.51 -0.86
C LYS A 37 32.78 0.19 0.30
N HIS A 38 31.59 0.72 0.04
CA HIS A 38 30.81 1.47 1.03
C HIS A 38 29.55 0.73 1.50
N GLU A 39 29.30 -0.47 0.97
CA GLU A 39 28.11 -1.28 1.27
C GLU A 39 26.80 -0.49 1.06
N THR A 40 26.73 0.25 -0.05
CA THR A 40 25.66 1.22 -0.35
C THR A 40 24.92 0.88 -1.64
N THR A 41 23.59 0.85 -1.61
CA THR A 41 22.80 0.81 -2.86
C THR A 41 22.87 2.15 -3.58
N LEU A 42 22.97 2.12 -4.91
CA LEU A 42 23.03 3.32 -5.75
C LEU A 42 21.76 3.50 -6.59
N PHE A 43 21.35 2.45 -7.29
CA PHE A 43 20.17 2.47 -8.15
C PHE A 43 19.54 1.10 -8.23
N ARG A 44 18.22 1.05 -8.12
CA ARG A 44 17.41 -0.11 -8.50
C ARG A 44 17.34 -0.22 -10.03
N LEU A 45 17.61 -1.40 -10.56
CA LEU A 45 17.71 -1.67 -11.99
C LEU A 45 16.46 -2.36 -12.55
N HIS A 46 15.85 -3.25 -11.79
CA HIS A 46 14.71 -4.06 -12.21
C HIS A 46 13.42 -3.41 -11.75
N LEU A 47 12.79 -2.66 -12.66
CA LEU A 47 11.68 -1.77 -12.38
C LEU A 47 10.32 -2.43 -12.61
N GLU A 48 10.28 -3.70 -12.96
CA GLU A 48 9.07 -4.49 -13.25
C GLU A 48 8.46 -5.18 -12.01
N LYS A 49 9.12 -5.08 -10.85
CA LYS A 49 8.71 -5.71 -9.59
C LYS A 49 7.96 -4.72 -8.68
N THR A 50 6.87 -5.16 -8.08
CA THR A 50 6.12 -4.37 -7.08
C THR A 50 6.59 -4.63 -5.65
N GLU A 51 7.29 -5.74 -5.41
CA GLU A 51 7.96 -6.06 -4.15
C GLU A 51 9.47 -6.18 -4.38
N VAL A 52 10.26 -5.52 -3.55
CA VAL A 52 11.71 -5.49 -3.67
C VAL A 52 12.36 -5.71 -2.31
N ARG A 53 13.39 -6.55 -2.28
CA ARG A 53 14.25 -6.74 -1.12
C ARG A 53 15.63 -6.16 -1.38
N VAL A 54 16.13 -5.35 -0.45
CA VAL A 54 17.52 -4.87 -0.47
C VAL A 54 18.47 -6.06 -0.18
N PRO A 55 19.62 -6.18 -0.88
CA PRO A 55 20.57 -7.26 -0.63
C PRO A 55 21.08 -7.29 0.82
N ASP A 56 21.33 -8.48 1.34
CA ASP A 56 21.96 -8.64 2.65
C ASP A 56 23.39 -8.08 2.65
N GLY A 57 23.84 -7.59 3.81
CA GLY A 57 25.18 -7.02 3.95
C GLY A 57 25.28 -5.53 3.62
N ILE A 58 24.31 -4.98 2.88
CA ILE A 58 24.19 -3.53 2.67
C ILE A 58 24.02 -2.82 4.01
N LYS A 59 24.76 -1.72 4.19
CA LYS A 59 24.70 -0.84 5.36
C LYS A 59 23.90 0.42 5.11
N THR A 60 23.94 0.94 3.89
CA THR A 60 23.33 2.23 3.55
C THR A 60 22.43 2.10 2.32
N ILE A 61 21.20 2.60 2.41
CA ILE A 61 20.40 2.90 1.23
C ILE A 61 20.74 4.31 0.76
N GLY A 62 21.41 4.41 -0.39
CA GLY A 62 21.89 5.67 -0.94
C GLY A 62 20.77 6.59 -1.44
N THR A 63 21.09 7.87 -1.56
CA THR A 63 20.20 8.88 -2.14
C THR A 63 19.72 8.45 -3.53
N ASN A 64 18.42 8.58 -3.79
CA ASN A 64 17.78 8.20 -5.05
C ASN A 64 17.90 6.71 -5.45
N SER A 65 18.24 5.81 -4.50
CA SER A 65 18.36 4.36 -4.79
C SER A 65 17.11 3.75 -5.43
N PHE A 66 15.92 4.22 -5.04
CA PHE A 66 14.63 3.75 -5.54
C PHE A 66 13.90 4.81 -6.38
N TYR A 67 14.61 5.81 -6.89
CA TYR A 67 14.02 6.92 -7.62
C TYR A 67 13.12 6.48 -8.78
N GLU A 68 11.85 6.89 -8.75
CA GLU A 68 10.86 6.56 -9.77
C GLU A 68 10.39 7.81 -10.53
N LEU A 69 10.59 7.84 -11.86
CA LEU A 69 10.12 8.92 -12.75
C LEU A 69 9.20 8.42 -13.87
N TYR A 70 8.58 7.27 -13.70
CA TYR A 70 7.77 6.64 -14.75
C TYR A 70 6.68 7.58 -15.31
N GLN A 71 6.15 8.50 -14.49
CA GLN A 71 5.14 9.49 -14.91
C GLN A 71 5.62 10.54 -15.92
N TYR A 72 6.94 10.70 -16.14
CA TYR A 72 7.51 11.71 -17.03
C TYR A 72 7.98 11.15 -18.38
N ASN A 73 7.92 9.84 -18.58
CA ASN A 73 8.39 9.21 -19.81
C ASN A 73 7.48 8.03 -20.19
N ALA A 74 6.74 8.16 -21.29
CA ALA A 74 5.79 7.15 -21.76
C ALA A 74 6.44 5.78 -22.02
N PHE A 75 7.70 5.73 -22.46
CA PHE A 75 8.43 4.49 -22.63
C PHE A 75 8.69 3.80 -21.29
N LEU A 76 9.11 4.55 -20.26
CA LEU A 76 9.30 4.02 -18.90
C LEU A 76 7.97 3.63 -18.25
N ALA A 77 6.91 4.43 -18.42
CA ALA A 77 5.57 4.13 -17.90
C ALA A 77 5.03 2.77 -18.37
N SER A 78 5.34 2.37 -19.60
CA SER A 78 4.90 1.07 -20.15
C SER A 78 5.71 -0.14 -19.66
N LYS A 79 6.88 0.08 -19.06
CA LYS A 79 7.82 -0.99 -18.65
C LYS A 79 8.02 -1.09 -17.14
N MET A 80 7.73 -0.04 -16.40
CA MET A 80 7.91 0.03 -14.95
C MET A 80 6.62 -0.33 -14.23
N LYS A 81 6.71 -1.18 -13.21
CA LYS A 81 5.70 -1.34 -12.19
C LYS A 81 6.15 -0.57 -10.95
N PRO A 82 5.38 0.42 -10.48
CA PRO A 82 5.70 1.16 -9.27
C PRO A 82 5.90 0.21 -8.08
N VAL A 83 6.90 0.47 -7.24
CA VAL A 83 7.11 -0.33 -6.03
C VAL A 83 5.99 -0.10 -5.03
N GLU A 84 5.46 -1.19 -4.48
CA GLU A 84 4.43 -1.17 -3.45
C GLU A 84 4.97 -1.64 -2.09
N LYS A 85 5.97 -2.53 -2.10
CA LYS A 85 6.54 -3.12 -0.90
C LYS A 85 8.06 -3.19 -0.95
N ILE A 86 8.71 -2.80 0.14
CA ILE A 86 10.16 -2.85 0.29
C ILE A 86 10.54 -3.61 1.56
N ILE A 87 11.44 -4.58 1.42
CA ILE A 87 12.02 -5.34 2.54
C ILE A 87 13.47 -4.90 2.70
N ILE A 88 13.78 -4.38 3.88
CA ILE A 88 15.09 -3.86 4.26
C ILE A 88 15.70 -4.82 5.30
N PRO A 89 16.84 -5.46 5.00
CA PRO A 89 17.48 -6.37 5.94
C PRO A 89 18.05 -5.64 7.15
N ALA A 90 18.19 -6.36 8.26
CA ALA A 90 18.74 -5.82 9.51
C ALA A 90 20.20 -5.33 9.39
N SER A 91 20.91 -5.65 8.31
CA SER A 91 22.25 -5.13 8.05
C SER A 91 22.27 -3.64 7.75
N VAL A 92 21.15 -3.08 7.25
CA VAL A 92 21.04 -1.66 6.93
C VAL A 92 20.94 -0.87 8.23
N SER A 93 21.79 0.14 8.37
CA SER A 93 21.82 1.05 9.52
C SER A 93 21.52 2.50 9.12
N LYS A 94 21.47 2.81 7.81
CA LYS A 94 21.22 4.15 7.32
C LYS A 94 20.38 4.19 6.04
N ILE A 95 19.41 5.10 6.01
CA ILE A 95 18.63 5.48 4.83
C ILE A 95 18.86 6.98 4.59
N ASN A 96 19.51 7.30 3.47
CA ASN A 96 19.82 8.68 3.11
C ASN A 96 18.60 9.46 2.62
N ASP A 97 18.75 10.78 2.55
CA ASP A 97 17.74 11.67 1.96
C ASP A 97 17.38 11.22 0.54
N GLN A 98 16.09 11.30 0.23
CA GLN A 98 15.51 10.97 -1.07
C GLN A 98 15.76 9.53 -1.54
N ALA A 99 16.14 8.60 -0.65
CA ALA A 99 16.35 7.20 -0.99
C ALA A 99 15.17 6.58 -1.76
N PHE A 100 13.93 6.95 -1.41
CA PHE A 100 12.68 6.49 -2.01
C PHE A 100 11.90 7.61 -2.72
N PHE A 101 12.62 8.59 -3.28
CA PHE A 101 11.97 9.74 -3.90
C PHE A 101 10.95 9.33 -4.98
N ASN A 102 9.75 9.89 -4.87
CA ASN A 102 8.63 9.70 -5.81
C ASN A 102 8.16 8.25 -6.00
N CYS A 103 8.46 7.34 -5.05
CA CYS A 103 7.82 6.03 -4.96
C CYS A 103 6.36 6.19 -4.51
N ASN A 104 5.50 6.75 -5.37
CA ASN A 104 4.14 7.17 -5.04
C ASN A 104 3.22 6.03 -4.64
N SER A 105 3.46 4.83 -5.16
CA SER A 105 2.69 3.61 -4.88
C SER A 105 3.23 2.80 -3.69
N LEU A 106 4.30 3.28 -3.03
CA LEU A 106 4.91 2.58 -1.91
C LEU A 106 3.92 2.56 -0.73
N LYS A 107 3.55 1.35 -0.30
CA LYS A 107 2.54 1.10 0.72
C LYS A 107 3.12 0.51 1.99
N GLU A 108 4.17 -0.30 1.87
CA GLU A 108 4.72 -1.06 2.98
C GLU A 108 6.25 -1.06 2.93
N VAL A 109 6.89 -0.73 4.06
CA VAL A 109 8.34 -0.83 4.24
C VAL A 109 8.57 -1.66 5.48
N ILE A 110 9.19 -2.82 5.31
CA ILE A 110 9.52 -3.74 6.40
C ILE A 110 11.02 -3.64 6.66
N TYR A 111 11.40 -3.36 7.89
CA TYR A 111 12.78 -3.44 8.35
C TYR A 111 12.94 -4.65 9.27
N GLU A 112 13.84 -5.57 8.90
CA GLU A 112 14.07 -6.82 9.64
C GLU A 112 14.83 -6.61 10.98
N GLY A 113 15.32 -5.39 11.23
CA GLY A 113 16.02 -4.99 12.47
C GLY A 113 15.13 -4.24 13.46
N PHE A 114 15.74 -3.72 14.54
CA PHE A 114 15.07 -2.90 15.54
C PHE A 114 15.12 -1.42 15.17
N SER A 115 14.06 -0.66 15.41
CA SER A 115 13.92 0.74 15.02
C SER A 115 15.11 1.62 15.44
N LYS A 116 15.67 1.39 16.63
CA LYS A 116 16.83 2.09 17.17
C LYS A 116 18.13 1.92 16.36
N ASP A 117 18.23 0.87 15.55
CA ASP A 117 19.44 0.52 14.79
C ASP A 117 19.43 1.13 13.38
N LEU A 118 18.35 1.86 13.03
CA LEU A 118 18.14 2.44 11.71
C LEU A 118 18.06 3.96 11.76
N ASP A 119 19.07 4.63 11.22
CA ASP A 119 19.05 6.08 10.98
C ASP A 119 18.32 6.40 9.67
N VAL A 120 17.17 7.07 9.76
CA VAL A 120 16.35 7.45 8.61
C VAL A 120 16.40 8.97 8.43
N SER A 121 16.93 9.40 7.29
CA SER A 121 17.02 10.82 6.99
C SER A 121 15.62 11.42 6.76
N LYS A 122 15.45 12.69 7.14
CA LYS A 122 14.15 13.39 7.14
C LYS A 122 13.42 13.33 5.80
N TRP A 123 14.14 13.34 4.69
CA TRP A 123 13.57 13.36 3.34
C TRP A 123 13.67 12.03 2.61
N ALA A 124 13.93 10.92 3.32
CA ALA A 124 14.06 9.58 2.73
C ALA A 124 12.83 9.19 1.87
N PHE A 125 11.63 9.55 2.33
CA PHE A 125 10.33 9.25 1.69
C PHE A 125 9.67 10.49 1.07
N PHE A 126 10.46 11.44 0.56
CA PHE A 126 9.90 12.62 -0.10
C PHE A 126 9.09 12.21 -1.35
N MET A 127 7.86 12.72 -1.46
CA MET A 127 6.89 12.33 -2.50
C MET A 127 6.53 10.83 -2.48
N CYS A 128 6.47 10.18 -1.32
CA CYS A 128 5.82 8.86 -1.19
C CYS A 128 4.36 9.03 -0.74
N PHE A 129 3.47 9.49 -1.62
CA PHE A 129 2.12 9.91 -1.20
C PHE A 129 1.29 8.79 -0.58
N ASP A 130 1.31 7.57 -1.13
CA ASP A 130 0.59 6.46 -0.52
C ASP A 130 1.17 6.14 0.87
N PHE A 131 2.49 6.03 1.01
CA PHE A 131 3.13 5.75 2.29
C PHE A 131 2.66 6.73 3.39
N HIS A 132 2.59 8.03 3.09
CA HIS A 132 2.15 9.06 4.05
C HIS A 132 0.64 9.11 4.31
N ARG A 133 -0.21 8.58 3.41
CA ARG A 133 -1.67 8.81 3.41
C ARG A 133 -2.38 8.43 4.71
N ASP A 134 -1.89 7.42 5.41
CA ASP A 134 -2.55 6.83 6.59
C ASP A 134 -1.63 6.82 7.83
N GLY A 135 -0.61 7.69 7.87
CA GLY A 135 0.37 7.72 8.96
C GLY A 135 1.21 6.45 9.05
N ARG A 136 1.47 5.80 7.90
CA ARG A 136 2.28 4.58 7.88
C ARG A 136 3.73 4.92 8.22
N GLU A 137 4.33 4.06 9.00
CA GLU A 137 5.73 4.12 9.37
C GLU A 137 6.43 2.83 8.90
N ILE A 138 7.77 2.82 9.00
CA ILE A 138 8.54 1.60 8.73
C ILE A 138 8.18 0.55 9.79
N ILE A 139 7.78 -0.63 9.33
CA ILE A 139 7.48 -1.76 10.20
C ILE A 139 8.80 -2.42 10.59
N CYS A 140 9.27 -2.12 11.80
CA CYS A 140 10.46 -2.70 12.41
C CYS A 140 10.10 -3.93 13.25
N LYS A 141 11.12 -4.67 13.70
CA LYS A 141 10.93 -5.87 14.54
C LYS A 141 10.29 -5.59 15.90
N ASP A 142 10.53 -4.39 16.44
CA ASP A 142 9.96 -3.82 17.67
C ASP A 142 8.76 -2.93 17.43
N SER A 143 8.37 -2.68 16.17
CA SER A 143 7.08 -2.06 15.91
C SER A 143 6.02 -2.88 16.66
N PRO A 144 5.04 -2.22 17.30
CA PRO A 144 3.92 -2.93 17.89
C PRO A 144 3.42 -3.86 16.80
N LYS A 145 3.43 -5.18 17.06
CA LYS A 145 2.80 -6.12 16.14
C LYS A 145 1.48 -5.46 15.80
N PRO A 146 1.15 -5.24 14.52
CA PRO A 146 -0.17 -4.74 14.19
C PRO A 146 -1.08 -5.61 15.04
N LYS A 147 -1.88 -4.99 15.94
CA LYS A 147 -2.93 -5.73 16.63
C LYS A 147 -3.46 -6.59 15.51
N LYS A 148 -3.36 -7.93 15.61
CA LYS A 148 -4.01 -8.77 14.60
C LYS A 148 -5.38 -8.10 14.54
N GLU A 149 -5.70 -7.42 13.44
CA GLU A 149 -7.09 -7.30 13.07
C GLU A 149 -7.47 -8.74 13.19
N ASN A 150 -8.24 -9.06 14.23
CA ASN A 150 -8.71 -10.41 14.45
C ASN A 150 -9.05 -10.83 13.05
N SER A 151 -8.29 -11.79 12.51
CA SER A 151 -8.54 -12.35 11.19
C SER A 151 -10.04 -12.52 11.27
N LYS A 152 -10.79 -11.66 10.57
CA LYS A 152 -12.23 -11.67 10.74
C LYS A 152 -12.53 -13.03 10.17
N THR A 153 -12.69 -14.02 11.04
CA THR A 153 -13.56 -15.15 10.80
C THR A 153 -14.77 -14.47 10.23
N THR A 154 -14.90 -14.50 8.91
CA THR A 154 -15.63 -13.47 8.18
C THR A 154 -17.06 -13.61 8.62
N ASN A 155 -17.47 -12.83 9.60
CA ASN A 155 -18.84 -12.84 10.04
C ASN A 155 -19.54 -11.92 9.04
N LEU A 156 -19.72 -12.44 7.83
CA LEU A 156 -20.32 -11.75 6.68
C LEU A 156 -21.64 -11.09 7.08
N ARG A 157 -22.33 -11.65 8.07
CA ARG A 157 -23.50 -11.05 8.70
C ARG A 157 -23.17 -9.78 9.48
N PHE A 158 -22.16 -9.81 10.34
CA PHE A 158 -21.71 -8.65 11.11
C PHE A 158 -21.20 -7.51 10.23
N ASP A 159 -20.35 -7.83 9.25
CA ASP A 159 -19.84 -6.84 8.29
C ASP A 159 -20.98 -6.15 7.53
N ARG A 160 -22.04 -6.92 7.21
CA ARG A 160 -23.24 -6.39 6.58
C ARG A 160 -24.06 -5.50 7.51
N LEU A 161 -24.22 -5.86 8.79
CA LEU A 161 -24.89 -5.01 9.77
C LEU A 161 -24.17 -3.66 9.95
N ILE A 162 -22.83 -3.67 9.99
CA ILE A 162 -22.01 -2.47 10.06
C ILE A 162 -22.17 -1.62 8.79
N LEU A 163 -22.11 -2.24 7.61
CA LEU A 163 -22.30 -1.54 6.33
C LEU A 163 -23.67 -0.85 6.29
N ILE A 164 -24.74 -1.57 6.60
CA ILE A 164 -26.11 -1.03 6.63
C ILE A 164 -26.22 0.14 7.62
N HIS A 165 -25.68 -0.02 8.83
CA HIS A 165 -25.66 1.06 9.84
C HIS A 165 -24.97 2.32 9.30
N ARG A 166 -23.78 2.19 8.70
CA ARG A 166 -23.03 3.32 8.13
C ARG A 166 -23.77 4.00 6.99
N MET A 167 -24.36 3.23 6.08
CA MET A 167 -25.11 3.78 4.95
C MET A 167 -26.31 4.62 5.41
N ILE A 168 -27.07 4.12 6.40
CA ILE A 168 -28.24 4.83 6.94
C ILE A 168 -27.81 6.06 7.76
N LYS A 169 -26.77 5.93 8.61
CA LYS A 169 -26.28 7.01 9.49
C LYS A 169 -25.75 8.22 8.73
N ARG A 170 -25.18 8.01 7.54
CA ARG A 170 -24.74 9.10 6.63
C ARG A 170 -25.88 9.99 6.16
N GLY A 171 -27.14 9.61 6.38
CA GLY A 171 -28.32 10.43 6.10
C GLY A 171 -28.77 10.43 4.64
N GLY A 172 -28.25 9.50 3.83
CA GLY A 172 -28.49 9.44 2.38
C GLY A 172 -29.73 8.67 1.92
N TYR A 173 -30.58 8.20 2.84
CA TYR A 173 -31.76 7.37 2.53
C TYR A 173 -31.45 6.21 1.57
N PRO A 174 -30.50 5.30 1.90
CA PRO A 174 -30.15 4.20 1.00
C PRO A 174 -31.36 3.33 0.64
N LYS A 175 -31.52 3.03 -0.65
CA LYS A 175 -32.48 2.06 -1.17
C LYS A 175 -32.06 0.63 -0.84
N LEU A 176 -33.03 -0.29 -0.86
CA LEU A 176 -32.74 -1.71 -0.67
C LEU A 176 -31.75 -2.24 -1.71
N GLU A 177 -31.93 -1.88 -2.98
CA GLU A 177 -31.03 -2.27 -4.09
C GLU A 177 -29.61 -1.72 -3.93
N GLU A 178 -29.49 -0.47 -3.44
CA GLU A 178 -28.19 0.17 -3.18
C GLU A 178 -27.44 -0.53 -2.05
N ILE A 179 -28.15 -0.93 -1.00
CA ILE A 179 -27.58 -1.72 0.10
C ILE A 179 -27.14 -3.08 -0.41
N VAL A 180 -27.96 -3.77 -1.22
CA VAL A 180 -27.59 -5.06 -1.83
C VAL A 180 -26.34 -4.93 -2.70
N HIS A 181 -26.28 -3.88 -3.53
CA HIS A 181 -25.13 -3.59 -4.38
C HIS A 181 -23.86 -3.36 -3.55
N ALA A 182 -23.94 -2.52 -2.51
CA ALA A 182 -22.83 -2.26 -1.60
C ALA A 182 -22.37 -3.55 -0.89
N CYS A 183 -23.29 -4.42 -0.46
CA CYS A 183 -22.92 -5.71 0.11
C CYS A 183 -22.15 -6.60 -0.88
N ARG A 184 -22.57 -6.65 -2.14
CA ARG A 184 -21.92 -7.45 -3.18
C ARG A 184 -20.52 -6.93 -3.50
N TYR A 185 -20.38 -5.61 -3.61
CA TYR A 185 -19.15 -4.97 -4.07
C TYR A 185 -18.15 -4.72 -2.94
N GLU A 186 -18.57 -4.10 -1.84
CA GLU A 186 -17.68 -3.73 -0.73
C GLU A 186 -17.29 -4.92 0.14
N LEU A 187 -18.15 -5.93 0.26
CA LEU A 187 -17.92 -7.12 1.09
C LEU A 187 -17.62 -8.39 0.27
N GLY A 188 -17.55 -8.29 -1.06
CA GLY A 188 -17.35 -9.45 -1.95
C GLY A 188 -18.48 -10.48 -1.91
N MET A 189 -19.68 -10.12 -1.43
CA MET A 189 -20.80 -11.05 -1.24
C MET A 189 -21.62 -11.27 -2.51
N GLY A 190 -21.08 -12.01 -3.48
CA GLY A 190 -21.72 -12.23 -4.79
C GLY A 190 -23.18 -12.74 -4.77
N THR A 191 -23.63 -13.37 -3.68
CA THR A 191 -24.99 -13.93 -3.52
C THR A 191 -25.93 -13.10 -2.63
N CYS A 192 -25.54 -11.88 -2.20
CA CYS A 192 -26.40 -11.09 -1.32
C CYS A 192 -27.73 -10.73 -2.01
N SER A 193 -28.84 -11.11 -1.38
CA SER A 193 -30.22 -10.86 -1.85
C SER A 193 -30.92 -9.77 -1.05
N GLU A 194 -31.98 -9.20 -1.60
CA GLU A 194 -32.88 -8.30 -0.86
C GLU A 194 -33.45 -8.95 0.41
N SER A 195 -33.84 -10.23 0.34
CA SER A 195 -34.31 -11.00 1.49
C SER A 195 -33.24 -11.17 2.57
N THR A 196 -31.96 -11.15 2.20
CA THR A 196 -30.86 -11.16 3.16
C THR A 196 -30.77 -9.80 3.86
N VAL A 197 -30.70 -8.71 3.10
CA VAL A 197 -30.66 -7.34 3.67
C VAL A 197 -31.89 -7.04 4.54
N ASN A 198 -33.08 -7.48 4.15
CA ASN A 198 -34.30 -7.31 4.96
C ASN A 198 -34.19 -8.01 6.32
N ARG A 199 -33.57 -9.20 6.39
CA ARG A 199 -33.29 -9.89 7.66
C ARG A 199 -32.30 -9.08 8.51
N ASP A 200 -31.31 -8.45 7.91
CA ASP A 200 -30.34 -7.63 8.65
C ASP A 200 -30.93 -6.32 9.16
N LEU A 201 -31.78 -5.66 8.38
CA LEU A 201 -32.56 -4.52 8.84
C LEU A 201 -33.46 -4.89 10.02
N ALA A 202 -34.06 -6.09 10.00
CA ALA A 202 -34.83 -6.61 11.13
C ALA A 202 -33.94 -6.88 12.36
N ILE A 203 -32.74 -7.41 12.18
CA ILE A 203 -31.77 -7.60 13.28
C ILE A 203 -31.37 -6.26 13.88
N LEU A 204 -31.03 -5.26 13.05
CA LEU A 204 -30.69 -3.92 13.53
C LEU A 204 -31.84 -3.33 14.37
N ARG A 205 -33.09 -3.45 13.92
CA ARG A 205 -34.26 -3.02 14.68
C ARG A 205 -34.42 -3.78 16.00
N ASN A 206 -34.50 -5.11 15.91
CA ASN A 206 -34.97 -5.93 17.02
C ASN A 206 -33.89 -6.21 18.06
N ARG A 207 -32.64 -6.38 17.62
CA ARG A 207 -31.51 -6.74 18.50
C ARG A 207 -30.71 -5.52 18.96
N PHE A 208 -30.55 -4.52 18.10
CA PHE A 208 -29.75 -3.33 18.38
C PHE A 208 -30.59 -2.09 18.67
N GLY A 209 -31.93 -2.21 18.68
CA GLY A 209 -32.82 -1.09 18.96
C GLY A 209 -32.76 0.01 17.89
N ALA A 210 -32.27 -0.30 16.69
CA ALA A 210 -32.02 0.71 15.68
C ALA A 210 -33.35 1.30 15.17
N PRO A 211 -33.56 2.64 15.25
CA PRO A 211 -34.82 3.27 14.94
C PRO A 211 -34.99 3.48 13.43
N ILE A 212 -34.92 2.39 12.65
CA ILE A 212 -34.92 2.39 11.18
C ILE A 212 -36.35 2.46 10.65
N LYS A 213 -36.66 3.48 9.86
CA LYS A 213 -37.88 3.57 9.05
C LYS A 213 -37.55 3.68 7.56
N TYR A 214 -38.54 3.39 6.72
CA TYR A 214 -38.46 3.63 5.29
C TYR A 214 -39.24 4.91 4.98
N ASP A 215 -38.65 5.80 4.20
CA ASP A 215 -39.31 6.99 3.69
C ASP A 215 -39.77 6.77 2.26
N ALA A 216 -41.08 6.93 2.01
CA ALA A 216 -41.67 6.69 0.70
C ALA A 216 -41.30 7.80 -0.31
N TYR A 217 -41.06 9.03 0.16
CA TYR A 217 -40.73 10.17 -0.71
C TYR A 217 -39.29 10.07 -1.23
N SER A 218 -38.31 9.94 -0.33
CA SER A 218 -36.90 9.74 -0.65
C SER A 218 -36.58 8.33 -1.14
N LYS A 219 -37.54 7.39 -1.02
CA LYS A 219 -37.42 5.98 -1.41
C LYS A 219 -36.24 5.29 -0.72
N GLY A 220 -36.14 5.35 0.61
CA GLY A 220 -35.00 4.72 1.28
C GLY A 220 -35.07 4.68 2.80
N TYR A 221 -34.10 3.99 3.41
CA TYR A 221 -34.06 3.76 4.85
C TYR A 221 -33.35 4.90 5.60
N TYR A 222 -33.89 5.31 6.74
CA TYR A 222 -33.30 6.36 7.58
C TYR A 222 -33.46 6.02 9.07
N TYR A 223 -32.64 6.64 9.92
CA TYR A 223 -32.86 6.63 11.36
C TYR A 223 -33.80 7.77 11.76
N THR A 224 -34.86 7.46 12.52
CA THR A 224 -35.73 8.50 13.07
C THR A 224 -35.03 9.31 14.16
N ASP A 225 -34.07 8.70 14.86
CA ASP A 225 -33.12 9.41 15.72
C ASP A 225 -31.77 9.52 15.01
N LYS A 226 -31.41 10.72 14.56
CA LYS A 226 -30.14 10.99 13.85
C LYS A 226 -28.91 10.85 14.75
N LYS A 227 -29.08 10.87 16.07
CA LYS A 227 -27.98 10.67 17.03
C LYS A 227 -27.73 9.19 17.34
N PHE A 228 -28.61 8.30 16.87
CA PHE A 228 -28.48 6.86 17.10
C PHE A 228 -27.12 6.36 16.59
N THR A 229 -26.45 5.59 17.43
CA THR A 229 -25.17 4.98 17.14
C THR A 229 -25.17 3.56 17.69
N ILE A 230 -24.48 2.67 17.00
CA ILE A 230 -24.16 1.34 17.52
C ILE A 230 -22.65 1.33 17.71
N ASP A 231 -22.22 1.07 18.93
CA ASP A 231 -20.81 0.78 19.19
C ASP A 231 -20.60 -0.71 18.96
N PHE A 232 -20.15 -1.04 17.75
CA PHE A 232 -19.88 -2.42 17.37
C PHE A 232 -18.61 -3.00 18.03
N ASP A 233 -17.75 -2.15 18.59
CA ASP A 233 -16.46 -2.52 19.18
C ASP A 233 -16.55 -2.80 20.69
N SER A 234 -17.55 -2.21 21.37
CA SER A 234 -17.85 -2.45 22.79
C SER A 234 -18.65 -3.71 23.11
N LEU A 235 -19.07 -4.45 22.07
CA LEU A 235 -19.93 -5.61 22.25
C LEU A 235 -19.08 -6.85 22.54
N ASP A 236 -19.10 -7.30 23.80
CA ASP A 236 -18.52 -8.57 24.21
C ASP A 236 -19.24 -9.71 23.47
N TRP A 237 -18.58 -10.29 22.48
CA TRP A 237 -19.08 -11.45 21.76
C TRP A 237 -18.26 -12.69 22.13
N VAL A 238 -18.87 -13.59 22.90
CA VAL A 238 -18.46 -15.00 23.07
C VAL A 238 -18.89 -15.82 21.86
#